data_AF-A0A7X8KRM8-F1
#
_entry.id   AF-A0A7X8KRM8-F1
#
_cell.length_a   1.000
_cell.length_b   1.000
_cell.length_c   1.000
_cell.angle_alpha   90.00
_cell.angle_beta   90.00
_cell.angle_gamma   90.00
#
_symmetry.space_group_name_H-M   'P 1'
#
loop_
_entity.id
_entity.type
_entity.pdbx_description
1 polymer ?
#
loop_
_entity_poly.entity_id
_entity_poly.type
_entity_poly.pdbx_seq_one_letter_code
_entity_poly.pdbx_strand_id
1 'polypeptide(L)'
;VCAGMRTVEVEGATGNVHTNYKGKAKAAVQELAGGQDFVYIHIEAPDECGHRAELENKVLSIELIDKEVIGTILEGLKGQDFRIMVLPDHSTPLSVRTHTQDPVPFVIYDSTKAKAGQAVFNEQSASQTGLFVDKGYTLMDKFIFDR
;
A
#
# COMPACT_ATOMS: atom_id res chain seq x y z
N VAL A 1 13.06 10.30 -7.87
CA VAL A 1 12.85 10.80 -9.26
C VAL A 1 11.56 11.62 -9.34
N CYS A 2 11.53 12.67 -10.18
CA CYS A 2 10.52 13.72 -10.40
C CYS A 2 10.04 14.51 -9.15
N ALA A 3 9.65 13.83 -8.08
CA ALA A 3 9.23 14.43 -6.81
C ALA A 3 10.39 14.64 -5.81
N GLY A 4 11.64 14.59 -6.27
CA GLY A 4 12.83 14.77 -5.41
C GLY A 4 13.16 13.59 -4.47
N MET A 5 12.40 12.50 -4.51
CA MET A 5 12.63 11.33 -3.66
C MET A 5 13.87 10.54 -4.06
N ARG A 6 14.58 10.02 -3.05
CA ARG A 6 15.64 9.01 -3.20
C ARG A 6 15.02 7.69 -3.67
N THR A 7 15.63 7.07 -4.67
CA THR A 7 15.23 5.75 -5.17
C THR A 7 16.13 4.68 -4.55
N VAL A 8 15.53 3.57 -4.12
CA VAL A 8 16.23 2.43 -3.54
C VAL A 8 16.10 1.24 -4.48
N GLU A 9 17.24 0.72 -4.92
CA GLU A 9 17.30 -0.49 -5.73
C GLU A 9 17.17 -1.72 -4.82
N VAL A 10 16.18 -2.56 -5.10
CA VAL A 10 15.92 -3.79 -4.35
C VAL A 10 16.15 -4.96 -5.28
N GLU A 11 17.12 -5.80 -4.95
CA GLU A 11 17.41 -7.01 -5.72
C GLU A 11 16.17 -7.90 -5.82
N GLY A 12 15.85 -8.35 -7.04
CA GLY A 12 14.66 -9.16 -7.32
C GLY A 12 13.34 -8.39 -7.32
N ALA A 13 13.34 -7.05 -7.28
CA ALA A 13 12.14 -6.25 -7.52
C ALA A 13 11.79 -6.23 -9.02
N THR A 14 10.94 -7.15 -9.46
CA THR A 14 10.62 -7.38 -10.89
C THR A 14 9.27 -6.80 -11.33
N GLY A 15 8.41 -6.40 -10.38
CA GLY A 15 7.06 -5.90 -10.66
C GLY A 15 5.99 -6.97 -10.96
N ASN A 16 6.37 -8.23 -11.19
CA ASN A 16 5.42 -9.33 -11.36
C ASN A 16 5.09 -10.04 -10.04
N VAL A 17 4.24 -11.07 -10.09
CA VAL A 17 3.82 -11.86 -8.91
C VAL A 17 4.99 -12.49 -8.14
N HIS A 18 6.16 -12.67 -8.76
CA HIS A 18 7.38 -13.21 -8.13
C HIS A 18 8.37 -12.12 -7.69
N THR A 19 7.96 -10.85 -7.67
CA THR A 19 8.79 -9.75 -7.17
C THR A 19 9.21 -9.97 -5.72
N ASN A 20 10.34 -9.39 -5.30
CA ASN A 20 10.82 -9.46 -3.93
C ASN A 20 10.02 -8.53 -2.98
N TYR A 21 8.81 -8.95 -2.58
CA TYR A 21 7.93 -8.19 -1.66
C TYR A 21 8.64 -7.90 -0.34
N LYS A 22 9.15 -8.94 0.34
CA LYS A 22 9.85 -8.79 1.61
C LYS A 22 11.09 -7.89 1.51
N GLY A 23 11.83 -7.97 0.40
CA GLY A 23 12.98 -7.11 0.12
C GLY A 23 12.60 -5.63 0.08
N LYS A 24 11.48 -5.30 -0.59
CA LYS A 24 10.96 -3.92 -0.64
C LYS A 24 10.61 -3.40 0.75
N ALA A 25 9.93 -4.20 1.58
CA ALA A 25 9.62 -3.81 2.95
C ALA A 25 10.86 -3.65 3.85
N LYS A 26 11.83 -4.56 3.74
CA LYS A 26 13.10 -4.44 4.49
C LYS A 26 13.86 -3.17 4.11
N ALA A 27 13.93 -2.85 2.82
CA ALA A 27 14.55 -1.62 2.35
C ALA A 27 13.85 -0.38 2.93
N ALA A 28 12.51 -0.39 2.99
CA ALA A 28 11.76 0.71 3.60
C ALA A 28 12.06 0.89 5.09
N VAL A 29 12.08 -0.20 5.86
CA VAL A 29 12.43 -0.16 7.30
C VAL A 29 13.87 0.34 7.49
N GLN A 30 14.80 -0.06 6.63
CA GLN A 30 16.19 0.39 6.68
C GLN A 30 16.33 1.89 6.36
N GLU A 31 15.60 2.41 5.38
CA GLU A 31 15.62 3.84 5.05
C GLU A 31 15.04 4.69 6.19
N LEU A 32 13.93 4.25 6.81
CA LEU A 32 13.39 4.90 8.02
C LEU A 32 14.39 4.89 9.17
N ALA A 33 15.02 3.74 9.46
CA ALA A 33 16.06 3.62 10.47
C ALA A 33 17.32 4.46 10.14
N GLY A 34 17.56 4.72 8.85
CA GLY A 34 18.63 5.57 8.35
C GLY A 34 18.35 7.08 8.46
N GLY A 35 17.18 7.47 8.98
CA GLY A 35 16.81 8.86 9.23
C GLY A 35 15.90 9.50 8.18
N GLN A 36 15.30 8.71 7.29
CA GLN A 36 14.28 9.23 6.38
C GLN A 36 12.96 9.39 7.12
N ASP A 37 12.29 10.53 6.93
CA ASP A 37 11.00 10.80 7.57
C ASP A 37 9.81 10.17 6.82
N PHE A 38 10.01 9.83 5.54
CA PHE A 38 8.96 9.32 4.66
C PHE A 38 9.53 8.32 3.65
N VAL A 39 8.84 7.19 3.50
CA VAL A 39 9.14 6.17 2.49
C VAL A 39 7.86 5.80 1.74
N TYR A 40 7.97 5.73 0.42
CA TYR A 40 6.92 5.25 -0.48
C TYR A 40 7.30 3.89 -1.06
N ILE A 41 6.38 2.92 -0.99
CA ILE A 41 6.58 1.58 -1.51
C ILE A 41 5.54 1.32 -2.60
N HIS A 42 6.01 0.99 -3.80
CA HIS A 42 5.16 0.66 -4.93
C HIS A 42 5.19 -0.85 -5.25
N ILE A 43 4.03 -1.43 -5.54
CA ILE A 43 3.87 -2.85 -5.84
C ILE A 43 2.93 -3.02 -7.02
N GLU A 44 3.51 -3.39 -8.15
CA GLU A 44 2.83 -3.49 -9.46
C GLU A 44 2.00 -4.78 -9.63
N ALA A 45 2.41 -5.87 -8.97
CA ALA A 45 1.91 -7.21 -9.27
C ALA A 45 0.37 -7.38 -9.29
N PRO A 46 -0.41 -6.79 -8.37
CA PRO A 46 -1.87 -6.91 -8.42
C PRO A 46 -2.51 -6.33 -9.68
N ASP A 47 -1.93 -5.25 -10.23
CA ASP A 47 -2.45 -4.58 -11.43
C ASP A 47 -2.21 -5.42 -12.69
N GLU A 48 -0.97 -5.88 -12.85
CA GLU A 48 -0.54 -6.81 -13.91
C GLU A 48 -1.40 -8.08 -13.95
N CYS A 49 -1.77 -8.63 -12.79
CA CYS A 49 -2.70 -9.76 -12.71
C CYS A 49 -4.13 -9.38 -13.14
N GLY A 50 -4.56 -8.14 -12.83
CA GLY A 50 -5.81 -7.55 -13.28
C GLY A 50 -5.90 -7.49 -14.81
N HIS A 51 -4.86 -6.97 -15.46
CA HIS A 51 -4.75 -6.91 -16.92
C HIS A 51 -4.81 -8.29 -17.59
N ARG A 52 -4.22 -9.31 -16.97
CA ARG A 52 -4.21 -10.69 -17.51
C ARG A 52 -5.41 -11.55 -17.10
N ALA A 53 -6.35 -11.00 -16.32
CA ALA A 53 -7.47 -11.74 -15.74
C ALA A 53 -7.03 -12.98 -14.92
N GLU A 54 -5.90 -12.87 -14.23
CA GLU A 54 -5.36 -13.93 -13.38
C GLU A 54 -5.91 -13.79 -11.95
N LEU A 55 -7.07 -14.40 -11.70
CA LEU A 55 -7.71 -14.34 -10.38
C LEU A 55 -6.79 -14.83 -9.26
N GLU A 56 -6.22 -16.02 -9.42
CA GLU A 56 -5.39 -16.67 -8.39
C GLU A 56 -4.13 -15.84 -8.09
N ASN A 57 -3.44 -15.35 -9.12
CA ASN A 57 -2.25 -14.52 -8.93
C ASN A 57 -2.58 -13.14 -8.35
N LYS A 58 -3.74 -12.57 -8.69
CA LYS A 58 -4.18 -11.30 -8.10
C LYS A 58 -4.44 -11.45 -6.60
N VAL A 59 -5.13 -12.53 -6.20
CA VAL A 59 -5.35 -12.87 -4.78
C VAL A 59 -4.02 -13.13 -4.08
N LEU A 60 -3.17 -13.97 -4.65
CA LEU A 60 -1.85 -14.28 -4.10
C LEU A 60 -1.00 -13.01 -3.91
N SER A 61 -1.01 -12.09 -4.88
CA SER A 61 -0.27 -10.83 -4.78
C SER A 61 -0.75 -10.00 -3.59
N ILE A 62 -2.06 -9.92 -3.35
CA ILE A 62 -2.64 -9.20 -2.21
C ILE A 62 -2.24 -9.87 -0.89
N GLU A 63 -2.27 -11.20 -0.81
CA GLU A 63 -1.84 -11.96 0.38
C GLU A 63 -0.34 -11.79 0.67
N LEU A 64 0.50 -11.75 -0.37
CA LEU A 64 1.94 -11.49 -0.24
C LEU A 64 2.21 -10.04 0.19
N ILE A 65 1.42 -9.07 -0.27
CA ILE A 65 1.49 -7.69 0.22
C ILE A 65 1.19 -7.65 1.73
N ASP A 66 0.10 -8.26 2.16
CA ASP A 66 -0.29 -8.29 3.58
C ASP A 66 0.82 -8.94 4.44
N LYS A 67 1.23 -10.16 4.07
CA LYS A 67 2.20 -10.92 4.86
C LYS A 67 3.61 -10.39 4.78
N GLU A 68 4.13 -10.15 3.58
CA GLU A 68 5.55 -9.87 3.37
C GLU A 68 5.86 -8.39 3.37
N VAL A 69 4.91 -7.51 3.05
CA VAL A 69 5.13 -6.07 3.07
C VAL A 69 4.61 -5.46 4.35
N ILE A 70 3.29 -5.50 4.57
CA ILE A 70 2.67 -4.89 5.75
C ILE A 70 3.17 -5.56 7.03
N GLY A 71 3.15 -6.89 7.10
CA GLY A 71 3.65 -7.64 8.26
C GLY A 71 5.11 -7.35 8.59
N THR A 72 5.99 -7.28 7.57
CA THR A 72 7.42 -6.96 7.78
C THR A 72 7.61 -5.52 8.28
N ILE A 73 6.86 -4.54 7.75
CA ILE A 73 6.95 -3.14 8.18
C ILE A 73 6.47 -2.99 9.62
N LEU A 74 5.31 -3.58 9.95
CA LEU A 74 4.75 -3.50 11.30
C LEU A 74 5.68 -4.11 12.35
N GLU A 75 6.30 -5.25 12.06
CA GLU A 75 7.28 -5.85 12.97
C GLU A 75 8.57 -4.99 13.04
N GLY A 76 9.04 -4.46 11.91
CA GLY A 76 10.24 -3.63 11.85
C GLY A 76 10.11 -2.27 12.56
N LEU A 77 8.89 -1.74 12.67
CA LEU A 77 8.59 -0.47 13.34
C LEU A 77 7.99 -0.66 14.74
N LYS A 78 7.96 -1.89 15.26
CA LYS A 78 7.40 -2.19 16.58
C LYS A 78 8.10 -1.39 17.68
N GLY A 79 7.31 -0.72 18.50
CA GLY A 79 7.80 0.14 19.59
C GLY A 79 8.26 1.53 19.16
N GLN A 80 8.03 1.90 17.89
CA GLN A 80 8.29 3.25 17.37
C GLN A 80 6.97 3.97 17.05
N ASP A 81 7.02 5.30 17.03
CA ASP A 81 5.91 6.11 16.54
C ASP A 81 5.95 6.17 15.01
N PHE A 82 4.86 5.79 14.35
CA PHE A 82 4.80 5.77 12.89
C PHE A 82 3.36 5.92 12.38
N ARG A 83 3.26 6.28 11.10
CA ARG A 83 2.01 6.30 10.35
C ARG A 83 2.17 5.51 9.05
N ILE A 84 1.17 4.72 8.68
CA ILE A 84 1.13 3.97 7.42
C ILE A 84 -0.16 4.32 6.68
N MET A 85 -0.04 4.55 5.38
CA MET A 85 -1.17 4.65 4.48
C MET A 85 -1.06 3.57 3.41
N VAL A 86 -2.15 2.83 3.21
CA VAL A 86 -2.24 1.76 2.20
C VAL A 86 -3.44 2.02 1.31
N LEU A 87 -3.21 2.00 0.01
CA LEU A 87 -4.22 2.11 -1.04
C LEU A 87 -3.65 1.62 -2.38
N PRO A 88 -4.49 1.08 -3.28
CA PRO A 88 -4.22 1.09 -4.71
C PRO A 88 -4.25 2.54 -5.24
N ASP A 89 -3.55 2.80 -6.33
CA ASP A 89 -3.61 4.07 -7.07
C ASP A 89 -4.79 4.11 -8.05
N HIS A 90 -5.24 2.95 -8.56
CA HIS A 90 -6.45 2.79 -9.35
C HIS A 90 -7.08 1.39 -9.24
N SER A 91 -8.29 1.25 -9.79
CA SER A 91 -8.98 -0.03 -9.93
C SER A 91 -8.69 -0.67 -11.28
N THR A 92 -8.41 -1.98 -11.29
CA THR A 92 -8.20 -2.78 -12.51
C THR A 92 -8.98 -4.10 -12.40
N PRO A 93 -10.31 -4.09 -12.64
CA PRO A 93 -11.17 -5.25 -12.46
C PRO A 93 -10.83 -6.39 -13.44
N LEU A 94 -10.82 -7.64 -12.96
CA LEU A 94 -10.50 -8.83 -13.78
C LEU A 94 -11.43 -9.00 -15.01
N SER A 95 -12.68 -8.55 -14.90
CA SER A 95 -13.68 -8.59 -15.98
C SER A 95 -13.41 -7.54 -17.06
N VAL A 96 -12.79 -6.42 -16.69
CA VAL A 96 -12.53 -5.27 -17.57
C VAL A 96 -11.12 -5.32 -18.15
N ARG A 97 -10.15 -5.86 -17.38
CA ARG A 97 -8.73 -6.03 -17.77
C ARG A 97 -8.02 -4.74 -18.15
N THR A 98 -8.56 -3.61 -17.73
CA THR A 98 -7.97 -2.29 -17.85
C THR A 98 -8.47 -1.43 -16.70
N HIS A 99 -7.88 -0.24 -16.57
CA HIS A 99 -8.16 0.65 -15.46
C HIS A 99 -9.60 1.17 -15.55
N THR A 100 -10.26 1.28 -14.40
CA THR A 100 -11.55 1.95 -14.26
C THR A 100 -11.44 3.15 -13.33
N GLN A 101 -12.47 3.99 -13.34
CA GLN A 101 -12.59 5.15 -12.46
C GLN A 101 -13.30 4.82 -11.14
N ASP A 102 -13.50 3.54 -10.84
CA ASP A 102 -14.12 3.12 -9.59
C ASP A 102 -13.26 3.58 -8.41
N PRO A 103 -13.89 4.04 -7.31
CA PRO A 103 -13.15 4.42 -6.11
C PRO A 103 -12.41 3.22 -5.52
N VAL A 104 -11.21 3.47 -5.00
CA VAL A 104 -10.35 2.47 -4.36
C VAL A 104 -10.40 2.60 -2.83
N PRO A 105 -10.30 1.49 -2.08
CA PRO A 105 -10.24 1.54 -0.63
C PRO A 105 -8.88 2.12 -0.18
N PHE A 106 -8.88 2.86 0.92
CA PHE A 106 -7.66 3.29 1.58
C PHE A 106 -7.76 3.11 3.10
N VAL A 107 -6.62 2.99 3.76
CA VAL A 107 -6.51 3.01 5.22
C VAL A 107 -5.34 3.91 5.62
N ILE A 108 -5.53 4.69 6.69
CA ILE A 108 -4.47 5.40 7.39
C ILE A 108 -4.44 4.87 8.82
N TYR A 109 -3.30 4.32 9.20
CA TYR A 109 -3.02 3.86 10.55
C TYR A 109 -1.98 4.76 11.20
N ASP A 110 -2.22 5.17 12.44
CA ASP A 110 -1.33 5.98 13.27
C ASP A 110 -1.10 5.24 14.59
N SER A 111 0.15 4.86 14.87
CA SER A 111 0.47 4.07 16.07
C SER A 111 0.21 4.84 17.37
N THR A 112 0.22 6.18 17.34
CA THR A 112 -0.04 7.04 18.49
C THR A 112 -1.53 7.24 18.77
N LYS A 113 -2.40 6.88 17.81
CA LYS A 113 -3.86 7.03 17.88
C LYS A 113 -4.59 5.72 17.58
N ALA A 114 -3.96 4.59 17.87
CA ALA A 114 -4.51 3.27 17.57
C ALA A 114 -5.92 3.12 18.19
N LYS A 115 -6.91 2.90 17.33
CA LYS A 115 -8.30 2.65 17.75
C LYS A 115 -8.51 1.16 17.95
N ALA A 116 -9.26 0.80 18.99
CA ALA A 116 -9.72 -0.57 19.18
C ALA A 116 -10.78 -0.93 18.14
N GLY A 117 -10.74 -2.16 17.62
CA GLY A 117 -11.71 -2.69 16.66
C GLY A 117 -11.09 -3.66 15.67
N GLN A 118 -11.94 -4.39 14.95
CA GLN A 118 -11.55 -5.13 13.75
C GLN A 118 -12.18 -4.43 12.56
N ALA A 119 -11.34 -4.04 11.61
CA ALA A 119 -11.77 -3.54 10.31
C ALA A 119 -11.26 -4.50 9.23
N VAL A 120 -12.05 -4.67 8.18
CA VAL A 120 -11.66 -5.44 7.00
C VAL A 120 -11.32 -4.45 5.89
N PHE A 121 -10.17 -4.64 5.26
CA PHE A 121 -9.73 -3.81 4.14
C PHE A 121 -10.22 -4.41 2.82
N ASN A 122 -11.37 -3.93 2.35
CA ASN A 122 -11.92 -4.23 1.02
C ASN A 122 -12.90 -3.12 0.59
N GLU A 123 -13.30 -3.13 -0.67
CA GLU A 123 -14.18 -2.15 -1.31
C GLU A 123 -15.54 -2.06 -0.59
N GLN A 124 -16.12 -3.20 -0.22
CA GLN A 124 -17.43 -3.25 0.44
C GLN A 124 -17.38 -2.58 1.82
N SER A 125 -16.41 -2.93 2.65
CA SER A 125 -16.26 -2.39 4.01
C SER A 125 -15.91 -0.91 3.96
N ALA A 126 -15.04 -0.50 3.03
CA ALA A 126 -14.69 0.91 2.83
C ALA A 126 -15.92 1.75 2.47
N SER A 127 -16.80 1.26 1.57
CA SER A 127 -18.02 1.98 1.15
C SER A 127 -19.00 2.26 2.31
N GLN A 128 -18.98 1.41 3.35
CA GLN A 128 -19.87 1.52 4.51
C GLN A 128 -19.38 2.54 5.55
N THR A 129 -18.14 3.01 5.45
CA THR A 129 -17.57 3.97 6.42
C THR A 129 -18.12 5.39 6.25
N GLY A 130 -18.65 5.71 5.06
CA GLY A 130 -19.01 7.07 4.66
C GLY A 130 -17.81 8.03 4.46
N LEU A 131 -16.58 7.55 4.63
CA LEU A 131 -15.36 8.32 4.40
C LEU A 131 -15.01 8.28 2.91
N PHE A 132 -15.08 9.43 2.25
CA PHE A 132 -14.77 9.57 0.83
C PHE A 132 -13.86 10.76 0.59
N VAL A 133 -12.83 10.55 -0.23
CA VAL A 133 -11.90 11.59 -0.67
C VAL A 133 -12.03 11.74 -2.17
N ASP A 134 -12.72 12.80 -2.60
CA ASP A 134 -12.99 13.08 -4.02
C ASP A 134 -11.71 13.36 -4.81
N LYS A 135 -10.79 14.13 -4.22
CA LYS A 135 -9.54 14.51 -4.86
C LYS A 135 -8.38 13.70 -4.30
N GLY A 136 -7.99 12.62 -4.96
CA GLY A 136 -6.97 11.68 -4.46
C GLY A 136 -5.67 12.34 -3.95
N TYR A 137 -5.22 13.43 -4.59
CA TYR A 137 -4.02 14.15 -4.16
C TYR A 137 -4.12 14.77 -2.75
N THR A 138 -5.33 15.09 -2.26
CA THR A 138 -5.52 15.64 -0.91
C THR A 138 -5.37 14.58 0.19
N LEU A 139 -5.29 13.29 -0.19
CA LEU A 139 -5.09 12.22 0.79
C LEU A 139 -3.71 12.34 1.47
N MET A 140 -2.70 12.88 0.76
CA MET A 140 -1.39 13.12 1.35
C MET A 140 -1.44 14.21 2.44
N ASP A 141 -2.23 15.28 2.24
CA ASP A 141 -2.43 16.30 3.28
C ASP A 141 -3.06 15.69 4.53
N LYS A 142 -4.06 14.82 4.34
CA LYS A 142 -4.67 14.05 5.42
C LYS A 142 -3.68 13.14 6.13
N PHE A 143 -2.80 12.48 5.37
CA PHE A 143 -1.78 11.58 5.88
C PHE A 143 -0.66 12.29 6.64
N ILE A 144 -0.21 13.47 6.21
CA ILE A 144 0.90 14.18 6.86
C ILE A 144 0.38 15.06 8.00
N PHE A 145 -0.68 15.84 7.74
CA PHE A 145 -1.11 16.91 8.65
C PHE A 145 -2.29 16.52 9.55
N ASP A 146 -2.90 15.34 9.35
CA ASP A 146 -4.11 14.91 10.07
C ASP A 146 -5.26 15.94 9.96
N ARG A 147 -5.43 16.51 8.76
CA ARG A 147 -6.46 17.51 8.41
C ARG A 147 -7.47 16.95 7.41
#